data_AF-W1PIZ1-F1
#
_entry.id   AF-W1PIZ1-F1
#
_cell.length_a   1.000
_cell.length_b   1.000
_cell.length_c   1.000
_cell.angle_alpha   90.00
_cell.angle_beta   90.00
_cell.angle_gamma   90.00
#
_symmetry.space_group_name_H-M   'P 1'
#
loop_
_entity.id
_entity.type
_entity.pdbx_description
1 polymer ?
#
loop_
_entity_poly.entity_id
_entity_poly.type
_entity_poly.pdbx_seq_one_letter_code
_entity_poly.pdbx_strand_id
1 'polypeptide(L)'
;MDHSLWGHLPLLVRSNSKESVEYILQTLWRTRKTGLAPADRAFIRDVLQLPSDSDLDPLLVCLRILIRRCVYENFSKDEINKLFPPEVSPELQRLLTLLLQKFQREWRDDARRDQVSLPRLKAMTWNMATPNAATTDHVAVISLKLQDDTRQSPSSEREVKFQLAKDTLDTMLKSMYYIREQLSSIGEPLNGHLQANGQ
;
A
#
# COMPACT_ATOMS: atom_id res chain seq x y z
N MET A 1 19.18 7.77 25.18
CA MET A 1 19.57 8.73 24.13
C MET A 1 18.60 8.50 23.00
N ASP A 2 17.57 9.35 22.92
CA ASP A 2 16.59 9.26 21.84
C ASP A 2 17.26 9.74 20.56
N HIS A 3 17.81 8.80 19.80
CA HIS A 3 18.22 9.10 18.44
C HIS A 3 16.95 9.45 17.69
N SER A 4 16.70 10.75 17.51
CA SER A 4 15.67 11.25 16.61
C SER A 4 15.77 10.44 15.33
N LEU A 5 14.63 9.92 14.85
CA LEU A 5 14.53 9.05 13.68
C LEU A 5 15.46 9.52 12.55
N TRP A 6 15.57 10.83 12.37
CA TRP A 6 16.29 11.54 11.32
C TRP A 6 17.80 11.73 11.54
N GLY A 7 18.33 11.34 12.71
CA GLY A 7 19.73 11.54 13.09
C GLY A 7 20.75 10.82 12.22
N HIS A 8 20.31 9.87 11.39
CA HIS A 8 21.15 9.11 10.47
C HIS A 8 21.17 9.68 9.05
N LEU A 9 20.26 10.60 8.69
CA LEU A 9 20.26 11.25 7.38
C LEU A 9 21.59 11.95 7.03
N PRO A 10 22.30 12.62 7.97
CA PRO A 10 23.60 13.22 7.68
C PRO A 10 24.65 12.26 7.12
N LEU A 11 24.49 10.94 7.29
CA LEU A 11 25.39 9.95 6.70
C LEU A 11 25.40 10.00 5.16
N LEU A 12 24.34 10.51 4.53
CA LEU A 12 24.28 10.71 3.08
C LEU A 12 25.31 11.73 2.57
N VAL A 13 25.76 12.65 3.42
CA VAL A 13 26.80 13.63 3.07
C VAL A 13 28.15 12.93 2.83
N ARG A 14 28.34 11.72 3.35
CA ARG A 14 29.55 10.90 3.10
C ARG A 14 29.56 10.30 1.69
N SER A 15 28.44 10.34 0.98
CA SER A 15 28.41 9.89 -0.41
C SER A 15 29.24 10.83 -1.29
N ASN A 16 30.00 10.25 -2.21
CA ASN A 16 30.92 11.01 -3.05
C ASN A 16 30.21 11.90 -4.09
N SER A 17 28.91 11.71 -4.33
CA SER A 17 28.18 12.48 -5.34
C SER A 17 26.66 12.44 -5.17
N LYS A 18 25.96 13.37 -5.84
CA LYS A 18 24.49 13.39 -5.94
C LYS A 18 23.95 12.12 -6.57
N GLU A 19 24.65 11.59 -7.57
CA GLU A 19 24.28 10.39 -8.33
C GLU A 19 24.29 9.15 -7.43
N SER A 20 25.19 9.09 -6.44
CA SER A 20 25.20 8.03 -5.43
C SER A 20 23.93 8.05 -4.58
N VAL A 21 23.52 9.22 -4.08
CA VAL A 21 22.26 9.38 -3.31
C VAL A 21 21.05 9.04 -4.19
N GLU A 22 21.09 9.47 -5.45
CA GLU A 22 20.06 9.17 -6.43
C GLU A 22 19.91 7.66 -6.64
N TYR A 23 21.02 6.94 -6.84
CA TYR A 23 21.02 5.49 -6.97
C TYR A 23 20.45 4.80 -5.73
N ILE A 24 20.85 5.22 -4.53
CA ILE A 24 20.32 4.66 -3.27
C ILE A 24 18.80 4.79 -3.23
N LEU A 25 18.26 5.98 -3.52
CA LEU A 25 16.82 6.24 -3.53
C LEU A 25 16.09 5.36 -4.56
N GLN A 26 16.61 5.24 -5.77
CA GLN A 26 16.04 4.38 -6.81
C GLN A 26 16.05 2.91 -6.41
N THR A 27 17.17 2.42 -5.86
CA THR A 27 17.30 1.03 -5.39
C THR A 27 16.29 0.74 -4.28
N LEU A 28 16.10 1.66 -3.34
CA LEU A 28 15.09 1.53 -2.29
C LEU A 28 13.65 1.53 -2.82
N TRP A 29 13.36 2.32 -3.86
CA TRP A 29 12.06 2.27 -4.52
C TRP A 29 11.83 0.95 -5.25
N ARG A 30 12.80 0.49 -6.03
CA ARG A 30 12.71 -0.77 -6.80
C ARG A 30 12.54 -1.98 -5.88
N THR A 31 13.25 -1.99 -4.77
CA THR A 31 13.24 -3.09 -3.78
C THR A 31 12.13 -2.95 -2.73
N ARG A 32 11.19 -2.02 -2.89
CA ARG A 32 10.15 -1.73 -1.88
C ARG A 32 9.26 -2.92 -1.51
N LYS A 33 9.07 -3.88 -2.44
CA LYS A 33 8.23 -5.07 -2.26
C LYS A 33 9.01 -6.32 -1.83
N THR A 34 10.26 -6.42 -2.25
CA THR A 34 11.09 -7.64 -2.11
C THR A 34 12.12 -7.53 -0.99
N GLY A 35 12.38 -6.32 -0.49
CA GLY A 35 13.51 -6.06 0.40
C GLY A 35 14.82 -5.86 -0.37
N LEU A 36 15.79 -5.25 0.31
CA LEU A 36 17.10 -4.91 -0.27
C LEU A 36 18.01 -6.15 -0.24
N ALA A 37 18.59 -6.51 -1.40
CA ALA A 37 19.48 -7.66 -1.47
C ALA A 37 20.80 -7.41 -0.74
N PRO A 38 21.50 -8.47 -0.25
CA PRO A 38 22.78 -8.31 0.43
C PRO A 38 23.86 -7.61 -0.42
N ALA A 39 23.87 -7.83 -1.73
CA ALA A 39 24.80 -7.18 -2.66
C ALA A 39 24.54 -5.66 -2.74
N ASP A 40 23.29 -5.25 -2.89
CA ASP A 40 22.91 -3.83 -2.90
C ASP A 40 23.21 -3.17 -1.55
N ARG A 41 22.97 -3.88 -0.44
CA ARG A 41 23.29 -3.41 0.91
C ARG A 41 24.80 -3.18 1.06
N ALA A 42 25.63 -4.11 0.61
CA ALA A 42 27.08 -3.97 0.64
C ALA A 42 27.57 -2.80 -0.22
N PHE A 43 26.98 -2.61 -1.41
CA PHE A 43 27.28 -1.47 -2.28
C PHE A 43 26.94 -0.13 -1.61
N ILE A 44 25.74 -0.01 -1.01
CA ILE A 44 25.33 1.23 -0.32
C ILE A 44 26.25 1.52 0.86
N ARG A 45 26.66 0.49 1.61
CA ARG A 45 27.62 0.63 2.71
C ARG A 45 28.97 1.16 2.24
N ASP A 46 29.48 0.64 1.13
CA ASP A 46 30.74 1.06 0.52
C ASP A 46 30.68 2.51 0.02
N VAL A 47 29.62 2.86 -0.70
CA VAL A 47 29.35 4.22 -1.20
C VAL A 47 29.28 5.25 -0.06
N LEU A 48 28.68 4.88 1.07
CA LEU A 48 28.56 5.73 2.25
C LEU A 48 29.75 5.64 3.21
N GLN A 49 30.74 4.79 2.89
CA GLN A 49 31.94 4.56 3.68
C GLN A 49 31.63 4.22 5.14
N LEU A 50 30.61 3.39 5.36
CA LEU A 50 30.13 3.03 6.69
C LEU A 50 30.94 1.85 7.28
N PRO A 51 31.38 1.95 8.55
CA PRO A 51 32.19 0.92 9.19
C PRO A 51 31.36 -0.30 9.61
N SER A 52 30.05 -0.15 9.81
CA SER A 52 29.15 -1.22 10.24
C SER A 52 27.74 -1.04 9.67
N ASP A 53 26.96 -2.10 9.75
CA ASP A 53 25.55 -2.13 9.34
C ASP A 53 24.62 -1.45 10.36
N SER A 54 25.10 -1.21 11.60
CA SER A 54 24.31 -0.64 12.69
C SER A 54 23.76 0.75 12.37
N ASP A 55 24.50 1.53 11.58
CA ASP A 55 24.09 2.87 11.13
C ASP A 55 23.30 2.84 9.80
N LEU A 56 23.46 1.76 9.03
CA LEU A 56 22.83 1.62 7.72
C LEU A 56 21.32 1.37 7.87
N ASP A 57 20.92 0.45 8.74
CA ASP A 57 19.49 0.11 8.90
C ASP A 57 18.61 1.32 9.28
N PRO A 58 18.97 2.13 10.29
CA PRO A 58 18.23 3.35 10.60
C PRO A 58 18.18 4.34 9.43
N LEU A 59 19.28 4.53 8.70
CA LEU A 59 19.30 5.38 7.52
C LEU A 59 18.33 4.89 6.44
N LEU A 60 18.34 3.59 6.14
CA LEU A 60 17.44 3.01 5.15
C LEU A 60 15.97 3.16 5.56
N VAL A 61 15.67 3.08 6.86
CA VAL A 61 14.32 3.36 7.39
C VAL A 61 13.92 4.81 7.13
N CYS A 62 14.79 5.78 7.42
CA CYS A 62 14.53 7.20 7.15
C CYS A 62 14.18 7.44 5.69
N LEU A 63 15.01 6.92 4.80
CA LEU A 63 14.84 7.06 3.36
C LEU A 63 13.54 6.41 2.89
N ARG A 64 13.20 5.21 3.38
CA ARG A 64 11.94 4.55 3.05
C ARG A 64 10.72 5.34 3.50
N ILE A 65 10.78 5.98 4.67
CA ILE A 65 9.70 6.84 5.15
C ILE A 65 9.55 8.06 4.23
N LEU A 66 10.63 8.74 3.88
CA LEU A 66 10.60 9.89 2.96
C LEU A 66 10.03 9.52 1.60
N ILE A 67 10.48 8.41 1.03
CA ILE A 67 9.99 7.89 -0.26
C ILE A 67 8.49 7.62 -0.17
N ARG A 68 8.02 6.93 0.88
CA ARG A 68 6.59 6.63 1.07
C ARG A 68 5.77 7.90 1.23
N ARG A 69 6.19 8.84 2.08
CA ARG A 69 5.48 10.10 2.27
C ARG A 69 5.42 10.91 0.97
N CYS A 70 6.53 11.01 0.25
CA CYS A 70 6.58 11.71 -1.04
C CYS A 70 5.60 11.13 -2.08
N VAL A 71 5.52 9.79 -2.15
CA VAL A 71 4.69 9.10 -3.14
C VAL A 71 3.21 9.08 -2.74
N TYR A 72 2.91 8.65 -1.51
CA TYR A 72 1.53 8.34 -1.10
C TYR A 72 0.79 9.51 -0.47
N GLU A 73 1.48 10.49 0.12
CA GLU A 73 0.82 11.69 0.64
C GLU A 73 0.70 12.76 -0.45
N ASN A 74 -0.38 13.53 -0.44
CA ASN A 74 -0.74 14.51 -1.47
C ASN A 74 0.04 15.83 -1.34
N PHE A 75 1.35 15.77 -1.15
CA PHE A 75 2.19 16.98 -1.17
C PHE A 75 2.21 17.60 -2.58
N SER A 76 1.99 18.91 -2.63
CA SER A 76 2.39 19.72 -3.80
C SER A 76 3.92 19.80 -3.88
N LYS A 77 4.48 20.15 -5.05
CA LYS A 77 5.95 20.21 -5.23
C LYS A 77 6.61 21.10 -4.17
N ASP A 78 5.98 22.20 -3.82
CA ASP A 78 6.51 23.20 -2.88
C ASP A 78 6.39 22.78 -1.40
N GLU A 79 5.72 21.65 -1.12
CA GLU A 79 5.46 21.18 0.24
C GLU A 79 6.31 19.98 0.65
N ILE A 80 7.09 19.40 -0.27
CA ILE A 80 8.04 18.32 0.05
C ILE A 80 9.06 18.76 1.11
N ASN A 81 9.37 20.06 1.16
CA ASN A 81 10.23 20.67 2.18
C ASN A 81 9.70 20.44 3.61
N LYS A 82 8.37 20.33 3.77
CA LYS A 82 7.71 20.10 5.07
C LYS A 82 7.90 18.67 5.59
N LEU A 83 8.44 17.76 4.77
CA LEU A 83 8.72 16.37 5.18
C LEU A 83 9.87 16.28 6.19
N PHE A 84 10.79 17.25 6.15
CA PHE A 84 12.01 17.20 6.93
C PHE A 84 11.84 18.03 8.19
N PRO A 85 12.26 17.49 9.35
CA PRO A 85 12.22 18.25 10.58
C PRO A 85 13.45 19.19 10.65
N PRO A 86 13.45 20.20 11.54
CA PRO A 86 14.47 21.25 11.56
C PRO A 86 15.88 20.75 11.92
N GLU A 87 16.01 19.52 12.44
CA GLU A 87 17.30 18.92 12.80
C GLU A 87 18.12 18.48 11.58
N VAL A 88 17.50 18.38 10.40
CA VAL A 88 18.19 18.01 9.16
C VAL A 88 18.82 19.25 8.54
N SER A 89 20.09 19.17 8.15
CA SER A 89 20.80 20.31 7.55
C SER A 89 20.13 20.80 6.25
N PRO A 90 20.09 22.12 6.01
CA PRO A 90 19.36 22.69 4.88
C PRO A 90 19.91 22.23 3.52
N GLU A 91 21.22 21.97 3.41
CA GLU A 91 21.81 21.44 2.16
C GLU A 91 21.30 20.03 1.84
N LEU A 92 21.20 19.17 2.87
CA LEU A 92 20.70 17.82 2.69
C LEU A 92 19.19 17.82 2.40
N GLN A 93 18.42 18.68 3.07
CA GLN A 93 17.01 18.88 2.76
C GLN A 93 16.83 19.30 1.30
N ARG A 94 17.62 20.26 0.81
CA ARG A 94 17.55 20.73 -0.58
C ARG A 94 17.88 19.61 -1.58
N LEU A 95 18.92 18.83 -1.32
CA LEU A 95 19.31 17.68 -2.14
C LEU A 95 18.19 16.63 -2.20
N LEU A 96 17.67 16.22 -1.03
CA LEU A 96 16.62 15.22 -0.94
C LEU A 96 15.30 15.71 -1.55
N THR A 97 14.89 16.96 -1.30
CA THR A 97 13.73 17.58 -1.95
C THR A 97 13.86 17.50 -3.47
N LEU A 98 15.01 17.90 -4.02
CA LEU A 98 15.24 17.90 -5.47
C LEU A 98 15.13 16.49 -6.06
N LEU A 99 15.73 15.49 -5.42
CA LEU A 99 15.69 14.10 -5.88
C LEU A 99 14.29 13.49 -5.73
N LEU A 100 13.61 13.72 -4.60
CA LEU A 100 12.25 13.23 -4.37
C LEU A 100 11.26 13.85 -5.37
N GLN A 101 11.34 15.17 -5.62
CA GLN A 101 10.54 15.85 -6.66
C GLN A 101 10.79 15.27 -8.05
N LYS A 102 12.05 14.94 -8.38
CA LYS A 102 12.43 14.31 -9.66
C LYS A 102 11.69 12.99 -9.89
N PHE A 103 11.61 12.14 -8.87
CA PHE A 103 11.00 10.81 -8.99
C PHE A 103 9.52 10.73 -8.64
N GLN A 104 8.97 11.74 -7.97
CA GLN A 104 7.61 11.72 -7.43
C GLN A 104 6.56 11.29 -8.46
N ARG A 105 6.62 11.83 -9.68
CA ARG A 105 5.64 11.52 -10.73
C ARG A 105 5.74 10.05 -11.14
N GLU A 106 6.94 9.59 -11.47
CA GLU A 106 7.20 8.22 -11.93
C GLU A 106 6.79 7.21 -10.86
N TRP A 107 7.20 7.43 -9.61
CA TRP A 107 6.89 6.52 -8.51
C TRP A 107 5.41 6.52 -8.13
N ARG A 108 4.71 7.66 -8.25
CA ARG A 108 3.26 7.70 -8.09
C ARG A 108 2.55 6.90 -9.17
N ASP A 109 3.01 6.97 -10.41
CA ASP A 109 2.44 6.17 -11.50
C ASP A 109 2.75 4.68 -11.31
N ASP A 110 3.95 4.36 -10.85
CA ASP A 110 4.35 2.99 -10.50
C ASP A 110 3.53 2.42 -9.33
N ALA A 111 3.31 3.21 -8.28
CA ALA A 111 2.44 2.87 -7.16
C ALA A 111 0.97 2.73 -7.59
N ARG A 112 0.51 3.54 -8.54
CA ARG A 112 -0.85 3.40 -9.11
C ARG A 112 -1.01 2.12 -9.92
N ARG A 113 0.02 1.73 -10.69
CA ARG A 113 0.02 0.44 -11.41
C ARG A 113 0.05 -0.75 -10.47
N ASP A 114 0.73 -0.60 -9.34
CA ASP A 114 0.80 -1.61 -8.29
C ASP A 114 -0.50 -1.78 -7.51
N GLN A 115 -1.37 -0.77 -7.48
CA GLN A 115 -2.68 -0.91 -6.87
C GLN A 115 -3.48 -1.91 -7.70
N VAL A 116 -3.58 -3.14 -7.17
CA VAL A 116 -4.53 -4.14 -7.63
C VAL A 116 -5.91 -3.49 -7.53
N SER A 117 -6.51 -3.17 -8.67
CA SER A 117 -7.88 -2.67 -8.68
C SER A 117 -8.79 -3.81 -8.24
N LEU A 118 -9.29 -3.71 -7.01
CA LEU A 118 -10.41 -4.55 -6.60
C LEU A 118 -11.66 -3.93 -7.22
N PRO A 119 -12.35 -4.65 -8.14
CA PRO A 119 -13.58 -4.13 -8.70
C PRO A 119 -14.60 -3.95 -7.59
N ARG A 120 -15.30 -2.82 -7.59
CA ARG A 120 -16.37 -2.54 -6.63
C ARG A 120 -17.69 -2.99 -7.20
N LEU A 121 -18.50 -3.64 -6.38
CA LEU A 121 -19.88 -3.94 -6.73
C LEU A 121 -20.71 -2.64 -6.70
N LYS A 122 -21.21 -2.22 -7.87
CA LYS A 122 -22.03 -1.02 -8.05
C LYS A 122 -23.52 -1.33 -7.94
N ALA A 123 -23.95 -2.44 -8.53
CA ALA A 123 -25.33 -2.88 -8.48
C ALA A 123 -25.42 -4.40 -8.56
N MET A 124 -26.47 -4.95 -7.96
CA MET A 124 -26.83 -6.35 -8.03
C MET A 124 -28.30 -6.44 -8.41
N THR A 125 -28.63 -7.23 -9.42
CA THR A 125 -30.01 -7.56 -9.80
C THR A 125 -30.19 -9.07 -9.80
N TRP A 126 -31.42 -9.52 -9.58
CA TRP A 126 -31.74 -10.94 -9.57
C TRP A 126 -33.07 -11.19 -10.28
N ASN A 127 -33.19 -12.36 -10.91
CA ASN A 127 -34.43 -12.87 -11.48
C ASN A 127 -34.50 -14.39 -11.27
N MET A 128 -35.72 -14.95 -11.24
CA MET A 128 -35.89 -16.40 -11.27
C MET A 128 -35.89 -16.88 -12.72
N ALA A 129 -35.10 -17.91 -13.01
CA ALA A 129 -35.17 -18.58 -14.30
C ALA A 129 -36.58 -19.16 -14.46
N THR A 130 -37.23 -18.88 -15.58
CA THR A 130 -38.54 -19.48 -15.90
C THR A 130 -38.35 -20.98 -16.09
N PRO A 131 -39.09 -21.82 -15.35
CA PRO A 131 -39.03 -23.27 -15.55
C PRO A 131 -39.46 -23.59 -16.98
N ASN A 132 -38.56 -24.17 -17.78
CA ASN A 132 -38.98 -24.88 -18.99
C ASN A 132 -39.65 -26.18 -18.55
N ALA A 133 -40.67 -26.64 -19.30
CA ALA A 133 -41.59 -27.72 -18.96
C ALA A 133 -40.98 -29.11 -18.66
N ALA A 134 -39.66 -29.23 -18.53
CA ALA A 134 -38.92 -30.46 -18.27
C ALA A 134 -38.16 -30.50 -16.92
N THR A 135 -38.03 -29.39 -16.18
CA THR A 135 -37.34 -29.40 -14.88
C THR A 135 -38.05 -28.54 -13.82
N THR A 136 -38.17 -29.06 -12.60
CA THR A 136 -38.83 -28.42 -11.45
C THR A 136 -37.89 -27.53 -10.63
N ASP A 137 -36.63 -27.41 -11.05
CA ASP A 137 -35.60 -26.71 -10.28
C ASP A 137 -35.70 -25.20 -10.46
N HIS A 138 -36.07 -24.52 -9.38
CA HIS A 138 -36.04 -23.06 -9.29
C HIS A 138 -34.60 -22.59 -9.12
N VAL A 139 -34.08 -21.90 -10.14
CA VAL A 139 -32.72 -21.35 -10.16
C VAL A 139 -32.80 -19.83 -10.17
N ALA A 140 -32.04 -19.19 -9.28
CA ALA A 140 -31.90 -17.73 -9.26
C ALA A 140 -30.77 -17.32 -10.21
N VAL A 141 -31.06 -16.39 -11.13
CA VAL A 141 -30.06 -15.73 -11.97
C VAL A 141 -29.67 -14.42 -11.30
N ILE A 142 -28.40 -14.30 -10.95
CA ILE A 142 -27.84 -13.09 -10.33
C ILE A 142 -26.97 -12.37 -11.36
N SER A 143 -27.13 -11.05 -11.46
CA SER A 143 -26.29 -10.18 -12.28
C SER A 143 -25.60 -9.15 -11.39
N LEU A 144 -24.28 -9.10 -11.43
CA LEU A 144 -23.45 -8.15 -10.70
C LEU A 144 -22.85 -7.14 -11.67
N LYS A 145 -23.03 -5.85 -11.39
CA LYS A 145 -22.35 -4.77 -12.08
C LYS A 145 -21.13 -4.35 -11.26
N LEU A 146 -19.95 -4.52 -11.85
CA LEU A 146 -18.65 -4.23 -11.26
C LEU A 146 -18.05 -2.97 -11.88
N GLN A 147 -17.48 -2.09 -11.06
CA GLN A 147 -16.79 -0.87 -11.47
C GLN A 147 -15.31 -0.94 -11.09
N ASP A 148 -14.44 -0.57 -12.03
CA ASP A 148 -13.01 -0.42 -11.76
C ASP A 148 -12.69 1.07 -11.54
N ASP A 149 -12.39 1.43 -10.29
CA ASP A 149 -12.13 2.81 -9.84
C ASP A 149 -10.81 3.39 -10.41
N THR A 150 -9.95 2.57 -11.01
CA THR A 150 -8.66 3.02 -11.55
C THR A 150 -8.74 3.61 -12.95
N ARG A 151 -9.85 3.38 -13.67
CA ARG A 151 -10.05 3.89 -15.02
C ARG A 151 -10.98 5.10 -14.98
N GLN A 152 -10.44 6.29 -15.24
CA GLN A 152 -11.20 7.56 -15.35
C GLN A 152 -12.20 7.60 -16.52
N SER A 153 -12.49 6.46 -17.16
CA SER A 153 -13.46 6.33 -18.24
C SER A 153 -14.78 5.79 -17.68
N PRO A 154 -15.94 6.45 -17.94
CA PRO A 154 -17.26 5.98 -17.49
C PRO A 154 -17.72 4.65 -18.12
N SER A 155 -16.93 4.05 -19.02
CA SER A 155 -17.22 2.80 -19.73
C SER A 155 -16.53 1.55 -19.13
N SER A 156 -16.00 1.61 -17.90
CA SER A 156 -15.31 0.47 -17.27
C SER A 156 -16.24 -0.49 -16.50
N GLU A 157 -17.56 -0.41 -16.74
CA GLU A 157 -18.52 -1.32 -16.11
C GLU A 157 -18.41 -2.73 -16.72
N ARG A 158 -18.25 -3.74 -15.86
CA ARG A 158 -18.30 -5.15 -16.24
C ARG A 158 -19.53 -5.79 -15.62
N GLU A 159 -20.29 -6.55 -16.40
CA GLU A 159 -21.42 -7.31 -15.91
C GLU A 159 -21.05 -8.80 -15.82
N VAL A 160 -21.27 -9.39 -14.64
CA VAL A 160 -21.07 -10.83 -14.40
C VAL A 160 -22.42 -11.44 -14.08
N LYS A 161 -22.82 -12.47 -14.84
CA LYS A 161 -24.08 -13.20 -14.65
C LYS A 161 -23.81 -14.66 -14.31
N PHE A 162 -24.49 -15.16 -13.30
CA PHE A 162 -24.38 -16.56 -12.89
C PHE A 162 -25.70 -17.05 -12.30
N GLN A 163 -25.81 -18.36 -12.20
CA GLN A 163 -26.99 -19.06 -11.72
C GLN A 163 -26.70 -19.73 -10.39
N LEU A 164 -27.63 -19.64 -9.44
CA LEU A 164 -27.54 -20.29 -8.15
C LEU A 164 -28.77 -21.14 -7.90
N ALA A 165 -28.54 -22.38 -7.46
CA ALA A 165 -29.56 -23.21 -6.85
C ALA A 165 -29.85 -22.72 -5.41
N LYS A 166 -30.98 -23.17 -4.85
CA LYS A 166 -31.46 -22.75 -3.53
C LYS A 166 -30.45 -22.98 -2.40
N ASP A 167 -29.83 -24.14 -2.38
CA ASP A 167 -28.81 -24.57 -1.41
C ASP A 167 -27.53 -23.74 -1.51
N THR A 168 -27.06 -23.45 -2.72
CA THR A 168 -25.90 -22.59 -2.94
C THR A 168 -26.19 -21.15 -2.52
N LEU A 169 -27.39 -20.63 -2.81
CA LEU A 169 -27.81 -19.30 -2.38
C LEU A 169 -27.87 -19.18 -0.85
N ASP A 170 -28.44 -20.17 -0.17
CA ASP A 170 -28.48 -20.22 1.30
C ASP A 170 -27.06 -20.22 1.91
N THR A 171 -26.16 -21.02 1.35
CA THR A 171 -24.75 -21.07 1.77
C THR A 171 -24.04 -19.73 1.56
N MET A 172 -24.30 -19.06 0.43
CA MET A 172 -23.76 -17.74 0.14
C MET A 172 -24.25 -16.70 1.14
N LEU A 173 -25.55 -16.68 1.47
CA LEU A 173 -26.13 -15.74 2.44
C LEU A 173 -25.56 -15.94 3.85
N LYS A 174 -25.41 -17.20 4.29
CA LYS A 174 -24.77 -17.53 5.58
C LYS A 174 -23.32 -17.01 5.63
N SER A 175 -22.58 -17.18 4.55
CA SER A 175 -21.20 -16.69 4.44
C SER A 175 -21.13 -15.16 4.45
N MET A 176 -22.03 -14.47 3.73
CA MET A 176 -22.12 -13.01 3.74
C MET A 176 -22.48 -12.45 5.12
N TYR A 177 -23.38 -13.12 5.84
CA TYR A 177 -23.73 -12.76 7.21
C TYR A 177 -22.51 -12.92 8.13
N TYR A 178 -21.79 -14.04 8.04
CA TYR A 178 -20.56 -14.24 8.80
C TYR A 178 -19.50 -13.15 8.52
N ILE A 179 -19.28 -12.80 7.25
CA ILE A 179 -18.36 -11.72 6.87
C ILE A 179 -18.80 -10.39 7.48
N ARG A 180 -20.11 -10.07 7.46
CA ARG A 180 -20.66 -8.86 8.09
C ARG A 180 -20.35 -8.79 9.58
N GLU A 181 -20.52 -9.90 10.31
CA GLU A 181 -20.22 -9.95 11.75
C GLU A 181 -18.72 -9.76 12.01
N GLN A 182 -17.84 -10.41 11.22
CA GLN A 182 -16.38 -10.23 11.32
C GLN A 182 -15.96 -8.77 11.08
N LEU A 183 -16.52 -8.12 10.05
CA LEU A 183 -16.23 -6.72 9.75
C LEU A 183 -16.78 -5.75 10.80
N SER A 184 -17.88 -6.11 11.47
CA SER A 184 -18.48 -5.29 12.54
C SER A 184 -17.71 -5.39 13.85
N SER A 185 -17.19 -6.58 14.18
CA SER A 185 -16.40 -6.82 15.39
C SER A 185 -15.02 -6.14 15.37
N ILE A 186 -14.44 -5.91 14.19
CA ILE A 186 -13.15 -5.18 14.03
C ILE A 186 -13.23 -3.71 14.47
N GLY A 187 -14.44 -3.16 14.68
CA GLY A 187 -14.66 -1.80 15.15
C GLY A 187 -14.61 -1.60 16.67
N GLU A 188 -14.51 -2.67 17.47
CA GLU A 188 -14.35 -2.53 18.93
C GLU A 188 -12.87 -2.50 19.31
N PRO A 189 -12.38 -1.44 19.97
CA PRO A 189 -11.03 -1.46 20.53
C PRO A 189 -10.95 -2.58 21.56
N LEU A 190 -9.94 -3.44 21.39
CA LEU A 190 -9.51 -4.45 22.37
C LEU A 190 -9.23 -3.77 23.71
N ASN A 191 -10.26 -3.63 24.54
CA ASN A 191 -10.14 -3.17 25.92
C ASN A 191 -10.90 -4.13 26.82
N GLY A 192 -10.14 -5.03 27.45
CA GLY A 192 -10.40 -5.54 28.77
C GLY A 192 -11.46 -6.65 28.91
N HIS A 193 -11.03 -7.90 28.76
CA HIS A 193 -11.59 -8.98 29.59
C HIS A 193 -10.50 -9.95 30.03
N LEU A 194 -9.65 -9.50 30.96
CA LEU A 194 -8.93 -10.39 31.87
C LEU A 194 -9.82 -10.56 33.10
N GLN A 195 -10.75 -11.52 33.06
CA GLN A 195 -11.30 -12.08 34.30
C GLN A 195 -10.29 -13.08 34.85
N ALA A 196 -9.58 -12.63 35.87
CA ALA A 196 -8.85 -13.47 36.79
C ALA A 196 -9.85 -14.45 37.44
N ASN A 197 -9.70 -15.73 37.15
CA ASN A 197 -10.32 -16.80 37.92
C ASN A 197 -9.22 -17.38 38.81
N GLY A 198 -9.13 -16.87 40.04
CA GLY A 198 -8.32 -17.45 41.10
C GLY A 198 -9.24 -18.21 42.05
N GLN A 199 -9.17 -19.54 41.99
CA GLN A 199 -9.46 -20.39 43.14
C GLN A 199 -8.28 -20.37 44.10
#